data_AF-A0A8X6TPM0-F1
#
_entry.id   AF-A0A8X6TPM0-F1
#
_cell.length_a   1.000
_cell.length_b   1.000
_cell.length_c   1.000
_cell.angle_alpha   90.00
_cell.angle_beta   90.00
_cell.angle_gamma   90.00
#
_symmetry.space_group_name_H-M   'P 1'
#
loop_
_entity.id
_entity.type
_entity.pdbx_description
1 polymer ?
#
loop_
_entity_poly.entity_id
_entity_poly.type
_entity_poly.pdbx_seq_one_letter_code
_entity_poly.pdbx_strand_id
1 'polypeptide(L)'
;MLLKTKVAIELFTDYDILLFIENGVRGGISQCCNRYAIANNKYMSNFNPDDEIKYLMYLDANNLYGYAMSKYLPLKDFVWSDNNLTTQDILNLSDESDVGYILEVDLDYPPDLHDKHSDFPLAPENKPPPNCKEPRLLTTLEPKTKYVLHYSNLKLYLKLGDMKDDLNLYDTSDYDKNNVYNLPLVNKKVIGKMKDENKGNIMTEYVGLKSKMYAYKTNNKIEKRLKGIKKQTLKNKITFEDYKDCLLNQKLKYVDMNLIRSKFHSIQSIKQNKLALSYKDDKRFVNGDGITTLAHGHWSLMHLDLFNEQYDIKSDDLINTQ
;
A
#
# COMPACT_ATOMS: atom_id res chain seq x y z
N MET A 1 20.66 11.82 -9.43
CA MET A 1 21.67 11.00 -8.72
C MET A 1 22.66 10.42 -9.71
N LEU A 2 22.27 9.49 -10.60
CA LEU A 2 23.16 8.86 -11.59
C LEU A 2 23.95 9.84 -12.47
N LEU A 3 23.31 10.86 -13.05
CA LEU A 3 24.00 11.89 -13.84
C LEU A 3 25.07 12.67 -13.04
N LYS A 4 24.86 12.83 -11.73
CA LYS A 4 25.78 13.56 -10.84
C LYS A 4 26.89 12.66 -10.31
N THR A 5 26.57 11.39 -10.01
CA THR A 5 27.54 10.41 -9.50
C THR A 5 28.33 9.74 -10.61
N LYS A 6 27.91 9.88 -11.88
CA LYS A 6 28.52 9.24 -13.07
C LYS A 6 28.61 7.71 -12.95
N VAL A 7 27.75 7.12 -12.13
CA VAL A 7 27.64 5.66 -11.99
C VAL A 7 27.08 5.10 -13.30
N ALA A 8 27.79 4.14 -13.88
CA ALA A 8 27.32 3.37 -15.03
C ALA A 8 26.61 2.10 -14.55
N ILE A 9 25.45 1.82 -15.14
CA ILE A 9 24.68 0.60 -14.87
C ILE A 9 24.88 -0.31 -16.08
N GLU A 10 25.24 -1.56 -15.83
CA GLU A 10 25.36 -2.58 -16.87
C GLU A 10 23.99 -2.92 -17.44
N LEU A 11 23.92 -3.13 -18.75
CA LEU A 11 22.73 -3.64 -19.41
C LEU A 11 22.75 -5.16 -19.38
N PHE A 12 21.61 -5.77 -19.05
CA PHE A 12 21.46 -7.22 -19.16
C PHE A 12 21.64 -7.64 -20.62
N THR A 13 22.56 -8.56 -20.85
CA THR A 13 22.83 -9.18 -22.17
C THR A 13 22.31 -10.60 -22.24
N ASP A 14 22.18 -11.27 -21.09
CA ASP A 14 21.57 -12.57 -20.91
C ASP A 14 20.04 -12.45 -20.76
N TYR A 15 19.31 -13.20 -21.58
CA TYR A 15 17.85 -13.19 -21.62
C TYR A 15 17.22 -13.80 -20.35
N ASP A 16 17.82 -14.86 -19.80
CA ASP A 16 17.30 -15.56 -18.63
C ASP A 16 17.51 -14.71 -17.37
N ILE A 17 18.66 -14.04 -17.26
CA ILE A 17 18.88 -13.04 -16.18
C ILE A 17 17.85 -11.91 -16.29
N LEU A 18 17.60 -11.39 -17.49
CA LEU A 18 16.60 -10.33 -17.68
C LEU A 18 15.22 -10.77 -17.20
N LEU A 19 14.74 -11.94 -17.63
CA LEU A 19 13.45 -12.49 -17.22
C LEU A 19 13.38 -12.73 -15.71
N PHE A 20 14.45 -13.27 -15.12
CA PHE A 20 14.54 -13.50 -13.67
C PHE A 20 14.40 -12.19 -12.88
N ILE A 21 15.09 -11.14 -13.32
CA ILE A 21 15.02 -9.82 -12.70
C ILE A 21 13.63 -9.21 -12.88
N GLU A 22 13.06 -9.26 -14.09
CA GLU A 22 11.70 -8.77 -14.37
C GLU A 22 10.65 -9.46 -13.51
N ASN A 23 10.80 -10.78 -13.29
CA ASN A 23 9.95 -11.56 -12.40
C ASN A 23 10.07 -11.14 -10.93
N GLY A 24 11.14 -10.46 -10.52
CA GLY A 24 11.31 -9.86 -9.19
C GLY A 24 10.83 -8.42 -9.08
N VAL A 25 10.55 -7.73 -10.20
CA VAL A 25 10.12 -6.32 -10.18
C VAL A 25 8.72 -6.19 -9.60
N ARG A 26 8.58 -5.32 -8.58
CA ARG A 26 7.29 -4.99 -7.95
C ARG A 26 7.08 -3.50 -7.94
N GLY A 27 5.80 -3.10 -8.01
CA GLY A 27 5.39 -1.70 -7.88
C GLY A 27 5.31 -1.25 -6.42
N GLY A 28 4.89 0.00 -6.21
CA GLY A 28 4.58 0.49 -4.87
C GLY A 28 3.32 -0.15 -4.30
N ILE A 29 3.44 -0.71 -3.09
CA ILE A 29 2.31 -1.27 -2.33
C ILE A 29 1.28 -0.17 -2.08
N SER A 30 0.00 -0.51 -2.24
CA SER A 30 -1.08 0.41 -1.93
C SER A 30 -2.37 -0.35 -1.70
N GLN A 31 -2.95 -0.15 -0.51
CA GLN A 31 -4.12 -0.83 0.03
C GLN A 31 -4.84 0.06 1.05
N CYS A 32 -6.03 -0.35 1.48
CA CYS A 32 -6.83 0.32 2.50
C CYS A 32 -7.25 -0.73 3.54
N CYS A 33 -6.64 -0.71 4.73
CA CYS A 33 -6.82 -1.77 5.72
C CYS A 33 -8.01 -1.50 6.66
N ASN A 34 -8.13 -0.24 7.08
CA ASN A 34 -9.30 0.27 7.77
C ASN A 34 -9.94 1.37 6.91
N ARG A 35 -11.25 1.29 6.70
CA ARG A 35 -12.00 2.14 5.78
C ARG A 35 -12.71 3.30 6.46
N TYR A 36 -12.84 3.29 7.79
CA TYR A 36 -13.47 4.38 8.52
C TYR A 36 -12.88 4.52 9.92
N ALA A 37 -12.54 5.75 10.29
CA ALA A 37 -12.08 6.04 11.64
C ALA A 37 -12.46 7.47 12.07
N ILE A 38 -12.80 7.60 13.35
CA ILE A 38 -13.02 8.88 14.02
C ILE A 38 -11.98 8.99 15.12
N ALA A 39 -11.30 10.13 15.18
CA ALA A 39 -10.35 10.39 16.26
C ALA A 39 -11.09 10.71 17.56
N ASN A 40 -10.55 10.23 18.66
CA ASN A 40 -10.99 10.56 20.01
C ASN A 40 -9.73 10.75 20.86
N ASN A 41 -9.23 11.98 20.95
CA ASN A 41 -8.04 12.25 21.75
C ASN A 41 -8.18 13.56 22.51
N LYS A 42 -7.39 13.68 23.59
CA LYS A 42 -7.41 14.79 24.54
C LYS A 42 -7.22 16.19 23.95
N TYR A 43 -6.79 16.30 22.69
CA TYR A 43 -6.60 17.58 22.00
C TYR A 43 -7.83 18.01 21.17
N MET A 44 -8.90 17.22 21.18
CA MET A 44 -10.15 17.51 20.49
C MET A 44 -11.18 18.11 21.46
N SER A 45 -12.00 19.05 20.97
CA SER A 45 -13.03 19.70 21.78
C SER A 45 -14.16 18.75 22.21
N ASN A 46 -14.37 17.68 21.45
CA ASN A 46 -15.38 16.65 21.70
C ASN A 46 -14.78 15.35 22.27
N PHE A 47 -13.63 15.45 22.93
CA PHE A 47 -12.98 14.29 23.57
C PHE A 47 -13.90 13.68 24.63
N ASN A 48 -14.11 12.38 24.54
CA ASN A 48 -14.81 11.60 25.55
C ASN A 48 -13.83 10.63 26.22
N PRO A 49 -13.55 10.77 27.53
CA PRO A 49 -12.66 9.87 28.25
C PRO A 49 -13.22 8.44 28.40
N ASP A 50 -14.54 8.26 28.26
CA ASP A 50 -15.18 6.94 28.34
C ASP A 50 -15.04 6.14 27.03
N ASP A 51 -14.75 6.81 25.92
CA ASP A 51 -14.52 6.19 24.62
C ASP A 51 -13.03 5.85 24.41
N GLU A 52 -12.78 4.88 23.53
CA GLU A 52 -11.42 4.46 23.16
C GLU A 52 -10.60 5.65 22.63
N ILE A 53 -9.38 5.84 23.15
CA ILE A 53 -8.48 6.91 22.72
C ILE A 53 -7.92 6.59 21.33
N LYS A 54 -8.25 7.42 20.32
CA LYS A 54 -7.85 7.25 18.91
C LYS A 54 -7.12 8.48 18.38
N TYR A 55 -5.90 8.25 17.88
CA TYR A 55 -5.12 9.24 17.15
C TYR A 55 -5.07 8.85 15.67
N LEU A 56 -5.28 9.82 14.78
CA LEU A 56 -5.16 9.64 13.34
C LEU A 56 -4.00 10.48 12.82
N MET A 57 -3.07 9.83 12.14
CA MET A 57 -1.86 10.47 11.61
C MET A 57 -1.72 10.19 10.12
N TYR A 58 -1.22 11.16 9.36
CA TYR A 58 -0.92 10.97 7.95
C TYR A 58 0.58 11.16 7.71
N LEU A 59 1.28 10.03 7.59
CA LEU A 59 2.71 10.02 7.39
C LEU A 59 3.08 9.81 5.92
N ASP A 60 4.14 10.48 5.47
CA ASP A 60 4.76 10.31 4.16
C ASP A 60 6.28 10.25 4.30
N ALA A 61 6.95 9.44 3.50
CA ALA A 61 8.40 9.32 3.56
C ALA A 61 9.08 10.40 2.72
N ASN A 62 10.04 11.12 3.30
CA ASN A 62 10.85 12.10 2.57
C ASN A 62 11.73 11.42 1.52
N ASN A 63 11.39 11.61 0.25
CA ASN A 63 12.14 11.10 -0.90
C ASN A 63 12.44 9.60 -0.79
N LEU A 64 11.38 8.79 -0.67
CA LEU A 64 11.48 7.34 -0.48
C LEU A 64 12.39 6.65 -1.50
N TYR A 65 12.21 6.95 -2.79
CA TYR A 65 13.06 6.37 -3.84
C TYR A 65 14.50 6.89 -3.78
N GLY A 66 14.72 8.16 -3.44
CA GLY A 66 16.07 8.69 -3.23
C GLY A 66 16.79 8.03 -2.05
N TYR A 67 16.07 7.70 -0.97
CA TYR A 67 16.60 6.90 0.14
C TYR A 67 16.96 5.47 -0.31
N ALA A 68 16.08 4.83 -1.08
CA ALA A 68 16.36 3.50 -1.62
C ALA A 68 17.56 3.51 -2.56
N MET A 69 17.68 4.53 -3.41
CA MET A 69 18.80 4.73 -4.33
C MET A 69 20.12 5.11 -3.64
N SER A 70 20.08 5.51 -2.36
CA SER A 70 21.29 5.75 -1.57
C SER A 70 21.79 4.52 -0.83
N LYS A 71 21.14 3.36 -1.00
CA LYS A 71 21.62 2.07 -0.49
C LYS A 71 22.59 1.43 -1.47
N TYR A 72 23.35 0.44 -0.99
CA TYR A 72 24.12 -0.43 -1.87
C TYR A 72 23.14 -1.22 -2.73
N LEU A 73 23.24 -1.01 -4.05
CA LEU A 73 22.37 -1.61 -5.06
C LEU A 73 23.25 -2.31 -6.11
N PRO A 74 22.74 -3.37 -6.74
CA PRO A 74 23.47 -4.04 -7.82
C PRO A 74 23.56 -3.12 -9.04
N LEU A 75 24.77 -2.99 -9.59
CA LEU A 75 25.07 -2.08 -10.70
C LEU A 75 25.61 -2.79 -11.94
N LYS A 76 26.37 -3.88 -11.76
CA LYS A 76 27.10 -4.58 -12.82
C LYS A 76 27.61 -5.94 -12.32
N ASP A 77 28.28 -6.66 -13.20
CA ASP A 77 28.93 -7.97 -13.02
C ASP A 77 27.89 -9.05 -12.65
N PHE A 78 26.74 -9.02 -13.32
CA PHE A 78 25.64 -9.97 -13.09
C PHE A 78 25.97 -11.35 -13.63
N VAL A 79 26.04 -12.34 -12.74
CA VAL A 79 26.31 -13.74 -13.06
C VAL A 79 25.41 -14.66 -12.26
N TRP A 80 25.04 -15.79 -12.87
CA TRP A 80 24.40 -16.89 -12.13
C TRP A 80 25.38 -17.48 -11.12
N SER A 81 24.87 -17.87 -9.96
CA SER A 81 25.64 -18.49 -8.90
C SER A 81 24.99 -19.81 -8.51
N ASP A 82 25.80 -20.86 -8.44
CA ASP A 82 25.37 -22.18 -7.97
C ASP A 82 25.37 -22.28 -6.43
N ASN A 83 25.65 -21.18 -5.74
CA ASN A 83 25.70 -21.15 -4.28
C ASN A 83 24.29 -21.23 -3.68
N ASN A 84 23.98 -22.36 -3.04
CA ASN A 84 22.80 -22.51 -2.21
C ASN A 84 23.04 -21.91 -0.82
N LEU A 85 22.55 -20.68 -0.61
CA LEU A 85 22.66 -19.98 0.68
C LEU A 85 21.56 -20.45 1.64
N THR A 86 21.94 -20.70 2.90
CA THR A 86 20.96 -20.96 3.96
C THR A 86 20.39 -19.65 4.50
N THR A 87 19.27 -19.73 5.24
CA THR A 87 18.69 -18.59 5.95
C THR A 87 19.72 -17.88 6.85
N GLN A 88 20.59 -18.65 7.52
CA GLN A 88 21.59 -18.09 8.42
C GLN A 88 22.69 -17.35 7.65
N ASP A 89 23.09 -17.86 6.49
CA ASP A 89 24.04 -17.18 5.61
C ASP A 89 23.48 -15.82 5.18
N ILE A 90 22.21 -15.79 4.75
CA ILE A 90 21.52 -14.58 4.30
C ILE A 90 21.42 -13.53 5.41
N LEU A 91 21.10 -13.95 6.64
CA LEU A 91 21.02 -13.05 7.80
C LEU A 91 22.38 -12.42 8.15
N ASN A 92 23.47 -13.15 7.90
CA ASN A 92 24.83 -12.73 8.18
C ASN A 92 25.48 -11.88 7.07
N LEU A 93 24.87 -11.82 5.87
CA LEU A 93 25.36 -10.97 4.79
C LEU A 93 25.37 -9.49 5.20
N SER A 94 26.43 -8.78 4.85
CA SER A 94 26.51 -7.33 5.02
C SER A 94 25.62 -6.62 4.00
N ASP A 95 24.91 -5.57 4.42
CA ASP A 95 24.11 -4.72 3.53
C ASP A 95 24.98 -3.68 2.77
N GLU A 96 26.29 -3.66 3.03
CA GLU A 96 27.30 -2.76 2.44
C GLU A 96 28.41 -3.55 1.70
N SER A 97 28.11 -4.80 1.34
CA SER A 97 29.04 -5.66 0.58
C SER A 97 29.15 -5.19 -0.86
N ASP A 98 30.35 -5.32 -1.45
CA ASP A 98 30.58 -5.10 -2.88
C ASP A 98 29.88 -6.16 -3.77
N VAL A 99 29.57 -7.32 -3.18
CA VAL A 99 28.82 -8.41 -3.83
C VAL A 99 27.48 -8.61 -3.12
N GLY A 100 26.39 -8.60 -3.90
CA GLY A 100 25.02 -8.84 -3.43
C GLY A 100 24.35 -10.00 -4.16
N TYR A 101 23.21 -10.46 -3.63
CA TYR A 101 22.46 -11.59 -4.17
C TYR A 101 21.01 -11.23 -4.48
N ILE A 102 20.51 -11.74 -5.60
CA ILE A 102 19.08 -11.79 -5.92
C ILE A 102 18.72 -13.26 -5.94
N LEU A 103 17.74 -13.63 -5.13
CA LEU A 103 17.43 -15.01 -4.79
C LEU A 103 16.03 -15.35 -5.30
N GLU A 104 15.85 -16.58 -5.75
CA GLU A 104 14.55 -17.21 -5.91
C GLU A 104 14.34 -18.15 -4.72
N VAL A 105 13.26 -17.94 -3.98
CA VAL A 105 12.99 -18.68 -2.73
C VAL A 105 11.52 -19.05 -2.63
N ASP A 106 11.25 -20.15 -1.94
CA ASP A 106 9.92 -20.46 -1.44
C ASP A 106 9.76 -19.87 -0.03
N LEU A 107 8.63 -19.20 0.23
CA LEU A 107 8.35 -18.53 1.50
C LEU A 107 7.04 -19.08 2.08
N ASP A 108 7.13 -19.69 3.24
CA ASP A 108 5.97 -20.01 4.06
C ASP A 108 5.55 -18.81 4.92
N TYR A 109 4.25 -18.69 5.16
CA TYR A 109 3.68 -17.66 6.04
C TYR A 109 2.99 -18.32 7.24
N PRO A 110 3.62 -18.34 8.42
CA PRO A 110 3.05 -18.95 9.62
C PRO A 110 1.74 -18.26 10.05
N PRO A 111 0.69 -19.03 10.41
CA PRO A 111 -0.59 -18.47 10.88
C PRO A 111 -0.47 -17.49 12.05
N ASP A 112 0.50 -17.71 12.95
CA ASP A 112 0.73 -16.86 14.12
C ASP A 112 1.12 -15.40 13.76
N LEU A 113 1.60 -15.18 12.52
CA LEU A 113 1.94 -13.85 12.01
C LEU A 113 0.78 -13.15 11.30
N HIS A 114 -0.33 -13.85 11.03
CA HIS A 114 -1.41 -13.32 10.20
C HIS A 114 -2.06 -12.09 10.80
N ASP A 115 -2.36 -12.09 12.10
CA ASP A 115 -2.97 -10.94 12.76
C ASP A 115 -2.00 -9.75 12.78
N LYS A 116 -0.72 -10.01 13.11
CA LYS A 116 0.35 -8.99 13.17
C LYS A 116 0.61 -8.35 11.81
N HIS A 117 0.56 -9.15 10.74
CA HIS A 117 0.88 -8.71 9.39
C HIS A 117 -0.36 -8.47 8.52
N SER A 118 -1.58 -8.61 9.06
CA SER A 118 -2.82 -8.49 8.28
C SER A 118 -2.90 -7.17 7.53
N ASP A 119 -2.49 -6.08 8.18
CA ASP A 119 -2.51 -4.74 7.59
C ASP A 119 -1.41 -4.51 6.57
N PHE A 120 -0.28 -5.22 6.65
CA PHE A 120 0.82 -5.07 5.71
C PHE A 120 1.58 -6.39 5.49
N PRO A 121 0.97 -7.38 4.80
CA PRO A 121 1.65 -8.63 4.51
C PRO A 121 2.92 -8.38 3.70
N LEU A 122 3.93 -9.19 3.98
CA LEU A 122 5.24 -9.14 3.34
C LEU A 122 5.19 -9.85 1.98
N ALA A 123 6.24 -9.70 1.17
CA ALA A 123 6.39 -10.36 -0.13
C ALA A 123 5.18 -10.16 -1.09
N PRO A 124 4.92 -8.94 -1.56
CA PRO A 124 3.79 -8.65 -2.45
C PRO A 124 3.94 -9.31 -3.83
N GLU A 125 2.82 -9.74 -4.41
CA GLU A 125 2.77 -10.45 -5.70
C GLU A 125 1.89 -9.73 -6.71
N ASN A 126 2.24 -9.80 -7.99
CA ASN A 126 1.34 -9.39 -9.06
C ASN A 126 0.49 -10.58 -9.49
N LYS A 127 -0.77 -10.63 -9.03
CA LYS A 127 -1.70 -11.69 -9.40
C LYS A 127 -3.14 -11.17 -9.48
N PRO A 128 -4.03 -11.85 -10.24
CA PRO A 128 -5.45 -11.51 -10.23
C PRO A 128 -6.04 -11.77 -8.83
N PRO A 129 -6.76 -10.80 -8.24
CA PRO A 129 -7.53 -11.07 -7.03
C PRO A 129 -8.71 -12.02 -7.31
N PRO A 130 -9.29 -12.68 -6.28
CA PRO A 130 -10.33 -13.70 -6.47
C PRO A 130 -11.50 -13.27 -7.37
N ASN A 131 -11.91 -12.01 -7.29
CA ASN A 131 -13.05 -11.46 -8.04
C ASN A 131 -12.66 -10.64 -9.27
N CYS A 132 -11.39 -10.65 -9.70
CA CYS A 132 -10.91 -9.81 -10.79
C CYS A 132 -9.83 -10.49 -11.63
N LYS A 133 -10.02 -10.56 -12.95
CA LYS A 133 -9.07 -11.19 -13.88
C LYS A 133 -7.81 -10.36 -14.15
N GLU A 134 -7.85 -9.06 -13.87
CA GLU A 134 -6.73 -8.15 -14.12
C GLU A 134 -5.70 -8.25 -12.98
N PRO A 135 -4.41 -8.48 -13.28
CA PRO A 135 -3.40 -8.61 -12.25
C PRO A 135 -3.25 -7.31 -11.47
N ARG A 136 -3.13 -7.43 -10.16
CA ARG A 136 -2.85 -6.32 -9.25
C ARG A 136 -1.68 -6.71 -8.35
N LEU A 137 -0.94 -5.70 -7.90
CA LEU A 137 -0.02 -5.90 -6.78
C LEU A 137 -0.83 -6.10 -5.50
N LEU A 138 -0.79 -7.32 -4.96
CA LEU A 138 -1.48 -7.78 -3.77
C LEU A 138 -0.48 -8.09 -2.66
N THR A 139 -0.87 -7.80 -1.43
CA THR A 139 -0.20 -8.25 -0.21
C THR A 139 -1.08 -9.35 0.38
N THR A 140 -0.59 -10.59 0.38
CA THR A 140 -1.35 -11.77 0.80
C THR A 140 -0.55 -12.53 1.84
N LEU A 141 -1.24 -13.26 2.71
CA LEU A 141 -0.66 -14.12 3.74
C LEU A 141 -0.50 -15.56 3.25
N GLU A 142 -0.68 -15.79 1.96
CA GLU A 142 -0.49 -17.11 1.33
C GLU A 142 1.01 -17.42 1.22
N PRO A 143 1.40 -18.70 1.19
CA PRO A 143 2.74 -19.10 0.79
C PRO A 143 3.13 -18.52 -0.58
N LYS A 144 4.44 -18.39 -0.80
CA LYS A 144 5.02 -17.88 -2.05
C LYS A 144 5.94 -18.95 -2.58
N THR A 145 5.84 -19.24 -3.87
CA THR A 145 6.74 -20.19 -4.54
C THR A 145 7.55 -19.47 -5.59
N LYS A 146 8.84 -19.77 -5.71
CA LYS A 146 9.76 -19.16 -6.67
C LYS A 146 9.75 -17.63 -6.63
N TYR A 147 9.74 -17.07 -5.42
CA TYR A 147 9.67 -15.64 -5.21
C TYR A 147 11.06 -15.00 -5.40
N VAL A 148 11.19 -14.14 -6.42
CA VAL A 148 12.44 -13.44 -6.72
C VAL A 148 12.55 -12.15 -5.91
N LEU A 149 13.62 -11.99 -5.13
CA LEU A 149 13.90 -10.78 -4.36
C LEU A 149 15.39 -10.57 -4.06
N HIS A 150 15.76 -9.32 -3.79
CA HIS A 150 17.09 -8.97 -3.28
C HIS A 150 17.27 -9.46 -1.83
N TYR A 151 18.45 -9.98 -1.48
CA TYR A 151 18.72 -10.58 -0.16
C TYR A 151 18.41 -9.65 1.02
N SER A 152 18.62 -8.33 0.88
CA SER A 152 18.32 -7.37 1.95
C SER A 152 16.81 -7.29 2.27
N ASN A 153 15.94 -7.49 1.28
CA ASN A 153 14.50 -7.57 1.50
C ASN A 153 14.12 -8.89 2.19
N LEU A 154 14.76 -10.00 1.81
CA LEU A 154 14.55 -11.29 2.49
C LEU A 154 14.97 -11.21 3.97
N LYS A 155 16.14 -10.63 4.24
CA LYS A 155 16.63 -10.34 5.60
C LYS A 155 15.65 -9.47 6.38
N LEU A 156 15.06 -8.45 5.76
CA LEU A 156 14.00 -7.65 6.38
C LEU A 156 12.78 -8.51 6.72
N TYR A 157 12.33 -9.38 5.81
CA TYR A 157 11.14 -10.21 6.04
C TYR A 157 11.34 -11.19 7.20
N LEU A 158 12.51 -11.83 7.26
CA LEU A 158 12.89 -12.74 8.34
C LEU A 158 12.94 -12.01 9.69
N LYS A 159 13.47 -10.79 9.73
CA LYS A 159 13.53 -9.99 10.97
C LYS A 159 12.16 -9.46 11.40
N LEU A 160 11.30 -9.02 10.48
CA LEU A 160 9.98 -8.46 10.84
C LEU A 160 9.01 -9.51 11.40
N GLY A 161 9.21 -10.79 11.06
CA GLY A 161 8.61 -11.91 11.79
C GLY A 161 8.85 -11.84 13.30
N ASP A 162 9.88 -11.13 13.74
CA ASP A 162 10.32 -11.11 15.13
C ASP A 162 10.95 -9.76 15.55
N MET A 163 10.19 -8.65 15.58
CA MET A 163 10.69 -7.38 16.12
C MET A 163 9.67 -6.47 16.82
N LYS A 164 10.20 -5.77 17.83
CA LYS A 164 9.66 -4.64 18.62
C LYS A 164 10.33 -3.31 18.20
N ASP A 165 9.48 -2.29 18.16
CA ASP A 165 9.61 -0.81 18.13
C ASP A 165 10.91 -0.06 17.80
N ASP A 166 10.76 0.99 16.98
CA ASP A 166 11.77 2.05 16.81
C ASP A 166 11.14 3.45 16.61
N LEU A 167 11.39 4.34 17.58
CA LEU A 167 10.91 5.73 17.60
C LEU A 167 11.77 6.69 16.75
N ASN A 168 12.95 6.25 16.31
CA ASN A 168 13.95 7.07 15.61
C ASN A 168 13.62 7.35 14.13
N LEU A 169 12.48 6.86 13.63
CA LEU A 169 12.13 6.85 12.21
C LEU A 169 11.40 8.12 11.72
N TYR A 170 11.02 9.02 12.64
CA TYR A 170 10.13 10.15 12.35
C TYR A 170 10.85 11.50 12.17
N ASP A 171 10.34 12.33 11.26
CA ASP A 171 10.70 13.74 11.03
C ASP A 171 9.58 14.64 11.58
N THR A 172 9.90 15.40 12.62
CA THR A 172 8.97 16.28 13.36
C THR A 172 9.22 17.76 13.07
N SER A 173 10.12 18.08 12.14
CA SER A 173 10.56 19.47 11.90
C SER A 173 9.50 20.43 11.36
N ASP A 174 8.45 19.90 10.73
CA ASP A 174 7.35 20.68 10.15
C ASP A 174 6.24 21.01 11.16
N TYR A 175 6.41 20.63 12.43
CA TYR A 175 5.47 20.94 13.51
C TYR A 175 5.65 22.40 13.94
N ASP A 176 4.59 22.99 14.53
CA ASP A 176 4.70 24.31 15.13
C ASP A 176 5.66 24.29 16.34
N LYS A 177 6.34 25.42 16.59
CA LYS A 177 7.21 25.59 17.77
C LYS A 177 6.44 25.36 19.09
N ASN A 178 5.14 25.67 19.10
CA ASN A 178 4.23 25.44 20.21
C ASN A 178 3.25 24.30 19.91
N ASN A 179 3.71 23.20 19.32
CA ASN A 179 2.82 22.08 18.98
C ASN A 179 2.23 21.43 20.24
N VAL A 180 0.95 21.04 20.15
CA VAL A 180 0.18 20.43 21.25
C VAL A 180 0.77 19.11 21.78
N TYR A 181 1.66 18.48 21.02
CA TYR A 181 2.33 17.24 21.39
C TYR A 181 3.64 17.45 22.16
N ASN A 182 4.09 18.70 22.32
CA ASN A 182 5.36 19.08 22.95
C ASN A 182 6.57 18.34 22.33
N LEU A 183 6.51 18.05 21.02
CA LEU A 183 7.57 17.31 20.33
C LEU A 183 8.72 18.26 19.92
N PRO A 184 9.99 17.83 20.05
CA PRO A 184 11.13 18.60 19.59
C PRO A 184 11.16 18.65 18.05
N LEU A 185 11.54 19.80 17.49
CA LEU A 185 11.63 20.00 16.04
C LEU A 185 12.96 19.47 15.50
N VAL A 186 13.00 18.21 15.06
CA VAL A 186 14.23 17.53 14.61
C VAL A 186 14.06 16.90 13.22
N ASN A 187 15.17 16.53 12.57
CA ASN A 187 15.24 15.73 11.33
C ASN A 187 14.75 16.38 10.03
N LYS A 188 14.78 17.71 9.93
CA LYS A 188 14.26 18.46 8.77
C LYS A 188 14.73 17.95 7.41
N LYS A 189 13.79 17.35 6.66
CA LYS A 189 14.01 16.84 5.29
C LYS A 189 15.15 15.83 5.20
N VAL A 190 15.45 15.14 6.30
CA VAL A 190 16.39 14.02 6.27
C VAL A 190 15.75 12.91 5.44
N ILE A 191 16.49 12.43 4.45
CA ILE A 191 16.05 11.43 3.48
C ILE A 191 15.69 10.13 4.25
N GLY A 192 14.54 9.54 3.91
CA GLY A 192 14.06 8.28 4.51
C GLY A 192 13.31 8.42 5.85
N LYS A 193 13.20 9.63 6.41
CA LYS A 193 12.38 9.88 7.61
C LYS A 193 10.91 10.10 7.25
N MET A 194 10.02 9.67 8.15
CA MET A 194 8.57 9.81 8.02
C MET A 194 8.12 11.18 8.50
N LYS A 195 7.61 12.04 7.61
CA LYS A 195 7.04 13.35 7.93
C LYS A 195 5.53 13.26 8.11
N ASP A 196 4.97 14.11 8.97
CA ASP A 196 3.53 14.33 9.06
C ASP A 196 3.06 15.29 7.95
N GLU A 197 2.24 14.79 7.02
CA GLU A 197 1.62 15.56 5.95
C GLU A 197 0.60 16.58 6.46
N ASN A 198 0.05 16.36 7.65
CA ASN A 198 -0.89 17.28 8.25
C ASN A 198 -0.22 18.41 9.03
N LYS A 199 1.12 18.42 9.15
CA LYS A 199 1.88 19.51 9.81
C LYS A 199 1.37 19.80 11.23
N GLY A 200 1.07 18.74 11.99
CA GLY A 200 0.52 18.83 13.34
C GLY A 200 -0.98 19.11 13.43
N ASN A 201 -1.69 19.29 12.30
CA ASN A 201 -3.14 19.42 12.33
C ASN A 201 -3.79 18.07 12.66
N ILE A 202 -4.60 18.05 13.71
CA ILE A 202 -5.32 16.85 14.15
C ILE A 202 -6.29 16.44 13.05
N MET A 203 -6.16 15.20 12.59
CA MET A 203 -7.14 14.55 11.74
C MET A 203 -8.30 14.06 12.62
N THR A 204 -9.52 14.48 12.31
CA THR A 204 -10.71 14.20 13.12
C THR A 204 -11.51 13.01 12.60
N GLU A 205 -11.54 12.85 11.27
CA GLU A 205 -12.34 11.80 10.62
C GLU A 205 -11.66 11.35 9.33
N TYR A 206 -11.64 10.05 9.08
CA TYR A 206 -11.05 9.42 7.91
C TYR A 206 -12.05 8.47 7.25
N VAL A 207 -12.12 8.49 5.92
CA VAL A 207 -12.92 7.57 5.10
C VAL A 207 -12.06 7.09 3.92
N GLY A 208 -11.80 5.78 3.86
CA GLY A 208 -11.08 5.11 2.79
C GLY A 208 -11.95 4.11 2.06
N LEU A 209 -12.18 4.31 0.77
CA LEU A 209 -12.98 3.37 -0.03
C LEU A 209 -12.09 2.26 -0.61
N LYS A 210 -10.92 2.62 -1.15
CA LYS A 210 -9.93 1.69 -1.68
C LYS A 210 -8.57 2.37 -1.80
N SER A 211 -7.55 1.62 -2.23
CA SER A 211 -6.24 2.16 -2.60
C SER A 211 -6.35 3.45 -3.43
N LYS A 212 -5.74 4.54 -2.92
CA LYS A 212 -5.70 5.87 -3.57
C LYS A 212 -7.09 6.52 -3.78
N MET A 213 -8.07 6.12 -2.98
CA MET A 213 -9.43 6.65 -2.94
C MET A 213 -9.87 6.82 -1.48
N TYR A 214 -9.60 7.99 -0.92
CA TYR A 214 -9.91 8.32 0.46
C TYR A 214 -10.11 9.82 0.65
N ALA A 215 -10.73 10.18 1.76
CA ALA A 215 -10.88 11.56 2.20
C ALA A 215 -10.69 11.62 3.72
N TYR A 216 -10.22 12.75 4.21
CA TYR A 216 -10.11 12.99 5.65
C TYR A 216 -10.39 14.44 6.00
N LYS A 217 -10.88 14.64 7.21
CA LYS A 217 -11.07 15.95 7.83
C LYS A 217 -9.95 16.19 8.83
N THR A 218 -9.42 17.40 8.83
CA THR A 218 -8.64 17.94 9.93
C THR A 218 -9.41 19.07 10.57
N ASN A 219 -8.93 19.56 11.71
CA ASN A 219 -9.52 20.75 12.37
C ASN A 219 -9.63 21.97 11.43
N ASN A 220 -8.81 22.04 10.38
CA ASN A 220 -8.71 23.20 9.50
C ASN A 220 -9.25 22.97 8.08
N LYS A 221 -9.18 21.74 7.55
CA LYS A 221 -9.49 21.49 6.14
C LYS A 221 -10.00 20.08 5.87
N ILE A 222 -10.63 19.93 4.70
CA ILE A 222 -11.01 18.64 4.13
C ILE A 222 -10.07 18.32 2.97
N GLU A 223 -9.40 17.19 3.04
CA GLU A 223 -8.54 16.68 1.97
C GLU A 223 -9.19 15.47 1.31
N LYS A 224 -9.11 15.42 -0.01
CA LYS A 224 -9.69 14.35 -0.83
C LYS A 224 -8.62 13.81 -1.78
N ARG A 225 -8.57 12.49 -1.94
CA ARG A 225 -7.71 11.79 -2.88
C ARG A 225 -8.56 10.83 -3.70
N LEU A 226 -8.46 10.96 -5.01
CA LEU A 226 -9.23 10.16 -5.95
C LEU A 226 -8.47 9.97 -7.26
N LYS A 227 -7.74 8.85 -7.38
CA LYS A 227 -6.99 8.57 -8.60
C LYS A 227 -7.92 8.40 -9.80
N GLY A 228 -7.57 9.06 -10.91
CA GLY A 228 -8.28 8.93 -12.18
C GLY A 228 -9.48 9.87 -12.38
N ILE A 229 -9.71 10.80 -11.46
CA ILE A 229 -10.64 11.93 -11.60
C ILE A 229 -9.84 13.24 -11.57
N LYS A 230 -10.23 14.21 -12.41
CA LYS A 230 -9.55 15.52 -12.47
C LYS A 230 -9.69 16.28 -11.15
N LYS A 231 -8.63 16.98 -10.74
CA LYS A 231 -8.59 17.76 -9.49
C LYS A 231 -9.75 18.76 -9.36
N GLN A 232 -10.09 19.47 -10.44
CA GLN A 232 -11.20 20.44 -10.44
C GLN A 232 -12.56 19.77 -10.26
N THR A 233 -12.77 18.62 -10.91
CA THR A 233 -13.98 17.80 -10.75
C THR A 233 -14.11 17.29 -9.32
N LEU A 234 -13.01 16.81 -8.73
CA LEU A 234 -12.95 16.38 -7.33
C LEU A 234 -13.25 17.52 -6.37
N LYS A 235 -12.77 18.75 -6.66
CA LYS A 235 -13.02 19.94 -5.82
C LYS A 235 -14.51 20.33 -5.85
N ASN A 236 -15.11 20.37 -7.03
CA ASN A 236 -16.42 21.01 -7.22
C ASN A 236 -17.62 20.05 -7.14
N LYS A 237 -17.44 18.75 -7.40
CA LYS A 237 -18.56 17.80 -7.57
C LYS A 237 -18.60 16.64 -6.58
N ILE A 238 -17.58 16.52 -5.73
CA ILE A 238 -17.46 15.41 -4.78
C ILE A 238 -17.18 16.01 -3.40
N THR A 239 -18.01 15.69 -2.43
CA THR A 239 -17.90 16.13 -1.04
C THR A 239 -17.31 15.02 -0.18
N PHE A 240 -16.97 15.33 1.08
CA PHE A 240 -16.59 14.30 2.04
C PHE A 240 -17.76 13.36 2.35
N GLU A 241 -18.99 13.87 2.42
CA GLU A 241 -20.17 13.07 2.70
C GLU A 241 -20.46 12.07 1.58
N ASP A 242 -20.17 12.40 0.33
CA ASP A 242 -20.27 11.43 -0.78
C ASP A 242 -19.37 10.19 -0.55
N TYR A 243 -18.23 10.33 0.15
CA TYR A 243 -17.39 9.18 0.51
C TYR A 243 -18.04 8.36 1.63
N LYS A 244 -18.61 9.01 2.65
CA LYS A 244 -19.32 8.33 3.75
C LYS A 244 -20.55 7.59 3.25
N ASP A 245 -21.40 8.25 2.47
CA ASP A 245 -22.54 7.64 1.82
C ASP A 245 -22.14 6.47 0.94
N CYS A 246 -21.04 6.60 0.20
CA CYS A 246 -20.54 5.50 -0.61
C CYS A 246 -20.14 4.32 0.27
N LEU A 247 -19.46 4.54 1.39
CA LEU A 247 -18.98 3.48 2.27
C LEU A 247 -20.12 2.82 3.06
N LEU A 248 -20.88 3.61 3.79
CA LEU A 248 -21.87 3.16 4.79
C LEU A 248 -23.20 2.77 4.13
N ASN A 249 -23.63 3.54 3.13
CA ASN A 249 -24.91 3.33 2.44
C ASN A 249 -24.73 2.61 1.09
N GLN A 250 -23.50 2.15 0.76
CA GLN A 250 -23.15 1.45 -0.48
C GLN A 250 -23.54 2.22 -1.76
N LYS A 251 -23.59 3.55 -1.69
CA LYS A 251 -24.07 4.41 -2.77
C LYS A 251 -22.97 4.74 -3.78
N LEU A 252 -23.08 4.21 -4.99
CA LEU A 252 -22.16 4.55 -6.07
C LEU A 252 -22.30 6.02 -6.51
N LYS A 253 -21.18 6.68 -6.79
CA LYS A 253 -21.17 8.07 -7.28
C LYS A 253 -20.59 8.15 -8.67
N TYR A 254 -21.36 8.69 -9.62
CA TYR A 254 -20.92 8.97 -10.99
C TYR A 254 -20.69 10.46 -11.18
N VAL A 255 -19.69 10.81 -11.99
CA VAL A 255 -19.35 12.20 -12.27
C VAL A 255 -18.98 12.40 -13.74
N ASP A 256 -19.54 13.45 -14.32
CA ASP A 256 -19.18 13.92 -15.65
C ASP A 256 -17.86 14.69 -15.65
N MET A 257 -16.97 14.31 -16.56
CA MET A 257 -15.75 15.05 -16.87
C MET A 257 -15.52 15.18 -18.37
N ASN A 258 -15.00 16.35 -18.77
CA ASN A 258 -14.56 16.59 -20.14
C ASN A 258 -13.08 16.22 -20.24
N LEU A 259 -12.71 15.44 -21.24
CA LEU A 259 -11.37 14.94 -21.51
C LEU A 259 -10.96 15.31 -22.94
N ILE A 260 -9.66 15.45 -23.16
CA ILE A 260 -9.07 15.45 -24.50
C ILE A 260 -8.43 14.07 -24.66
N ARG A 261 -8.78 13.35 -25.73
CA ARG A 261 -8.25 12.02 -26.02
C ARG A 261 -7.73 11.99 -27.46
N SER A 262 -6.57 11.36 -27.64
CA SER A 262 -6.08 10.99 -28.96
C SER A 262 -6.52 9.56 -29.25
N LYS A 263 -7.15 9.34 -30.41
CA LYS A 263 -7.49 8.01 -30.93
C LYS A 263 -7.10 7.98 -32.40
N PHE A 264 -6.26 7.03 -32.81
CA PHE A 264 -5.70 6.94 -34.17
C PHE A 264 -5.09 8.26 -34.65
N HIS A 265 -4.29 8.90 -33.79
CA HIS A 265 -3.68 10.22 -34.02
C HIS A 265 -4.68 11.38 -34.25
N SER A 266 -5.99 11.17 -34.08
CA SER A 266 -7.01 12.22 -34.09
C SER A 266 -7.32 12.67 -32.67
N ILE A 267 -7.21 13.98 -32.42
CA ILE A 267 -7.50 14.59 -31.11
C ILE A 267 -8.96 14.98 -31.05
N GLN A 268 -9.67 14.52 -30.02
CA GLN A 268 -11.08 14.80 -29.82
C GLN A 268 -11.36 15.23 -28.37
N SER A 269 -12.30 16.16 -28.22
CA SER A 269 -12.87 16.53 -26.93
C SER A 269 -14.06 15.63 -26.65
N ILE A 270 -13.99 14.85 -25.57
CA ILE A 270 -15.04 13.90 -25.17
C ILE A 270 -15.59 14.28 -23.79
N LYS A 271 -16.90 14.15 -23.60
CA LYS A 271 -17.53 14.15 -22.27
C LYS A 271 -17.74 12.69 -21.86
N GLN A 272 -17.22 12.32 -20.69
CA GLN A 272 -17.37 10.97 -20.16
C GLN A 272 -18.03 11.02 -18.79
N ASN A 273 -19.10 10.24 -18.61
CA ASN A 273 -19.64 9.92 -17.30
C ASN A 273 -18.82 8.75 -16.72
N LYS A 274 -18.22 8.94 -15.56
CA LYS A 274 -17.32 7.95 -14.95
C LYS A 274 -17.76 7.63 -13.53
N LEU A 275 -17.70 6.35 -13.17
CA LEU A 275 -17.82 5.90 -11.79
C LEU A 275 -16.66 6.50 -10.98
N ALA A 276 -16.98 7.45 -10.11
CA ALA A 276 -16.03 8.20 -9.31
C ALA A 276 -15.79 7.53 -7.97
N LEU A 277 -16.84 7.15 -7.23
CA LEU A 277 -16.73 6.48 -5.93
C LEU A 277 -17.42 5.12 -5.98
N SER A 278 -16.77 4.11 -5.40
CA SER A 278 -17.30 2.76 -5.25
C SER A 278 -16.80 2.17 -3.94
N TYR A 279 -17.68 1.42 -3.27
CA TYR A 279 -17.40 0.74 -2.01
C TYR A 279 -16.76 -0.64 -2.18
N LYS A 280 -16.56 -1.11 -3.41
CA LYS A 280 -15.88 -2.39 -3.67
C LYS A 280 -14.36 -2.19 -3.61
N ASP A 281 -13.67 -3.07 -2.88
CA ASP A 281 -12.22 -3.21 -2.92
C ASP A 281 -11.88 -4.63 -3.36
N ASP A 282 -11.06 -4.75 -4.40
CA ASP A 282 -10.68 -6.04 -4.96
C ASP A 282 -9.36 -6.54 -4.36
N LYS A 283 -8.62 -5.70 -3.60
CA LYS A 283 -7.28 -6.05 -3.13
C LYS A 283 -7.26 -6.75 -1.77
N ARG A 284 -8.36 -6.64 -1.02
CA ARG A 284 -8.53 -7.15 0.34
C ARG A 284 -9.95 -7.66 0.49
N PHE A 285 -10.14 -8.61 1.39
CA PHE A 285 -11.47 -9.05 1.79
C PHE A 285 -12.10 -7.99 2.70
N VAL A 286 -13.29 -7.51 2.37
CA VAL A 286 -14.03 -6.54 3.18
C VAL A 286 -15.00 -7.31 4.08
N ASN A 287 -14.91 -7.12 5.39
CA ASN A 287 -15.78 -7.78 6.36
C ASN A 287 -17.23 -7.26 6.25
N GLY A 288 -18.16 -7.97 6.90
CA GLY A 288 -19.59 -7.64 6.88
C GLY A 288 -19.94 -6.25 7.43
N ASP A 289 -19.06 -5.66 8.25
CA ASP A 289 -19.20 -4.29 8.73
C ASP A 289 -18.92 -3.22 7.65
N GLY A 290 -18.37 -3.62 6.50
CA GLY A 290 -17.95 -2.75 5.41
C GLY A 290 -16.72 -1.88 5.71
N ILE A 291 -16.16 -1.96 6.93
CA ILE A 291 -15.14 -1.05 7.47
C ILE A 291 -13.80 -1.76 7.63
N THR A 292 -13.80 -2.93 8.28
CA THR A 292 -12.59 -3.71 8.52
C THR A 292 -12.28 -4.59 7.32
N THR A 293 -10.98 -4.79 7.04
CA THR A 293 -10.56 -5.61 5.90
C THR A 293 -9.44 -6.55 6.26
N LEU A 294 -9.47 -7.75 5.70
CA LEU A 294 -8.46 -8.77 5.90
C LEU A 294 -7.66 -8.99 4.61
N ALA A 295 -6.38 -9.33 4.76
CA ALA A 295 -5.57 -9.77 3.64
C ALA A 295 -6.06 -11.14 3.14
N HIS A 296 -5.95 -11.39 1.83
CA HIS A 296 -6.21 -12.74 1.30
C HIS A 296 -5.21 -13.74 1.90
N GLY A 297 -5.68 -14.96 2.21
CA GLY A 297 -4.91 -15.98 2.92
C GLY A 297 -4.93 -15.88 4.45
N HIS A 298 -5.64 -14.90 5.04
CA HIS A 298 -5.80 -14.83 6.49
C HIS A 298 -6.51 -16.09 7.03
N TRP A 299 -6.11 -16.59 8.20
CA TRP A 299 -6.60 -17.89 8.71
C TRP A 299 -8.12 -17.87 8.94
N SER A 300 -8.66 -16.73 9.35
CA SER A 300 -10.10 -16.53 9.57
C SER A 300 -10.94 -16.60 8.29
N LEU A 301 -10.32 -16.46 7.11
CA LEU A 301 -10.99 -16.60 5.82
C LEU A 301 -10.99 -18.05 5.32
N MET A 302 -10.05 -18.88 5.76
CA MET A 302 -9.93 -20.28 5.31
C MET A 302 -11.20 -21.09 5.59
N HIS A 303 -11.91 -20.80 6.69
CA HIS A 303 -13.19 -21.44 6.97
C HIS A 303 -14.29 -21.01 5.98
N LEU A 304 -14.31 -19.75 5.52
CA LEU A 304 -15.27 -19.30 4.50
C LEU A 304 -14.98 -19.90 3.13
N ASP A 305 -13.71 -20.05 2.76
CA ASP A 305 -13.31 -20.63 1.48
C ASP A 305 -13.70 -22.13 1.42
N LEU A 306 -13.52 -22.87 2.51
CA LEU A 306 -13.97 -24.27 2.64
C LEU A 306 -15.50 -24.40 2.54
N PHE A 307 -16.28 -23.47 3.11
CA PHE A 307 -17.74 -23.44 2.96
C PHE A 307 -18.15 -23.14 1.51
N ASN A 308 -17.46 -22.23 0.81
CA ASN A 308 -17.76 -21.93 -0.59
C ASN A 308 -17.35 -23.06 -1.54
N GLU A 309 -16.27 -23.78 -1.25
CA GLU A 309 -15.86 -24.98 -2.01
C GLU A 309 -16.79 -26.18 -1.77
N GLN A 310 -17.33 -26.34 -0.55
CA GLN A 310 -18.26 -27.44 -0.24
C GLN A 310 -19.67 -27.21 -0.81
N TYR A 311 -20.06 -25.95 -1.02
CA TYR A 311 -21.34 -25.53 -1.57
C TYR A 311 -21.11 -24.70 -2.84
N ASP A 312 -20.58 -25.34 -3.88
CA ASP A 312 -20.36 -24.79 -5.22
C ASP A 312 -21.65 -24.16 -5.80
N ILE A 313 -22.02 -22.97 -5.31
CA ILE A 313 -23.06 -22.13 -5.89
C ILE A 313 -22.40 -21.52 -7.13
N LYS A 314 -22.46 -22.31 -8.21
CA LYS A 314 -22.20 -21.83 -9.55
C LYS A 314 -22.99 -20.55 -9.75
N SER A 315 -22.29 -19.45 -9.95
CA SER A 315 -22.84 -18.15 -10.32
C SER A 315 -23.31 -18.14 -11.78
N ASP A 316 -23.91 -19.24 -12.25
CA ASP A 316 -24.44 -19.40 -13.60
C ASP A 316 -25.98 -19.46 -13.65
N ASP A 317 -26.70 -19.52 -12.52
CA ASP A 317 -28.17 -19.71 -12.50
C ASP A 317 -29.02 -18.46 -12.16
N LEU A 318 -28.48 -17.24 -12.25
CA LEU A 318 -29.28 -16.01 -12.11
C LEU A 318 -29.59 -15.28 -13.42
N ILE A 319 -29.36 -15.93 -14.58
CA ILE A 319 -29.88 -15.48 -15.86
C ILE A 319 -30.66 -16.62 -16.50
N ASN A 320 -31.83 -16.92 -15.94
CA ASN A 320 -33.02 -17.39 -16.66
C ASN A 320 -34.06 -17.87 -15.64
N THR A 321 -35.01 -17.00 -15.28
CA THR A 321 -36.44 -17.35 -15.29
C THR A 321 -37.30 -16.12 -15.00
N GLN A 322 -38.08 -15.78 -16.04
CA GLN A 322 -39.34 -15.02 -16.10
C GLN A 322 -39.33 -13.50 -15.88
#